data_AF-A0A518LKD7-F1
#
_entry.id   AF-A0A518LKD7-F1
#
_cell.length_a   1.000
_cell.length_b   1.000
_cell.length_c   1.000
_cell.angle_alpha   90.00
_cell.angle_beta   90.00
_cell.angle_gamma   90.00
#
_symmetry.space_group_name_H-M   'P 1'
#
loop_
_entity.id
_entity.type
_entity.pdbx_description
1 polymer ?
#
loop_
_entity_poly.entity_id
_entity_poly.type
_entity_poly.pdbx_seq_one_letter_code
_entity_poly.pdbx_strand_id
1 'polypeptide(L)'
;MVGQPNCGEKAAGFALEPAVVPVCGGRATIAGSHEPTRKPDIHWMNRAPLLTGFLGCLWVLAVAACDRSAPAKLSAEARPTPTAASPAEAVAGLQAAYQKRDYESIMNLVVPSRRVATVDFLSAVDEVLAANSRLRKTAESMYQGPVSETWSIGEIENNLGPFSARVKLIGQEMRGDGAVVTLQEGSHIPLFKANFVHDGNGWLYDAEPIPAAMIGELRRLATTLDEVAQKVGEGADIRYYMDIFFTKVAPQMCRVLTATDPVVQTAQTPDDNQP
;
A
#
# COMPACT_ATOMS: atom_id res chain seq x y z
N MET A 1 71.70 18.96 0.92
CA MET A 1 71.75 17.52 1.21
C MET A 1 70.39 17.14 1.77
N VAL A 2 69.61 16.42 0.97
CA VAL A 2 68.23 16.02 1.25
C VAL A 2 68.26 14.74 2.08
N GLY A 3 67.57 14.74 3.22
CA GLY A 3 67.37 13.55 4.05
C GLY A 3 65.89 13.20 4.11
N GLN A 4 65.51 12.08 3.49
CA GLN A 4 64.34 11.28 3.91
C GLN A 4 64.74 10.43 5.12
N PRO A 5 63.82 10.17 6.07
CA PRO A 5 63.07 8.89 6.09
C PRO A 5 61.64 9.10 6.68
N ASN A 6 60.69 8.18 6.81
CA ASN A 6 60.56 6.74 6.63
C ASN A 6 59.04 6.48 6.55
N CYS A 7 58.54 5.82 5.51
CA CYS A 7 57.16 5.30 5.47
C CYS A 7 57.13 3.95 6.19
N GLY A 8 56.60 3.93 7.40
CA GLY A 8 56.34 2.71 8.16
C GLY A 8 55.06 2.03 7.68
N GLU A 9 55.25 1.03 6.84
CA GLU A 9 54.28 0.06 6.37
C GLU A 9 53.78 -0.82 7.54
N LYS A 10 52.48 -0.73 7.87
CA LYS A 10 51.77 -1.77 8.63
C LYS A 10 50.49 -2.13 7.89
N ALA A 11 50.61 -3.10 6.99
CA ALA A 11 49.48 -3.83 6.43
C ALA A 11 48.93 -4.76 7.51
N ALA A 12 47.86 -4.34 8.19
CA ALA A 12 46.99 -5.26 8.90
C ALA A 12 46.09 -5.92 7.86
N GLY A 13 46.38 -7.17 7.52
CA GLY A 13 45.51 -8.00 6.70
C GLY A 13 44.19 -8.24 7.42
N PHE A 14 43.14 -7.52 7.01
CA PHE A 14 41.77 -7.91 7.30
C PHE A 14 41.35 -8.93 6.26
N ALA A 15 41.30 -10.20 6.69
CA ALA A 15 40.61 -11.24 5.94
C ALA A 15 39.13 -10.86 5.88
N LEU A 16 38.67 -10.42 4.71
CA LEU A 16 37.25 -10.32 4.40
C LEU A 16 36.73 -11.75 4.25
N GLU A 17 36.13 -12.29 5.30
CA GLU A 17 35.20 -13.41 5.14
C GLU A 17 34.05 -12.94 4.24
N PRO A 18 33.70 -13.68 3.17
CA PRO A 18 32.54 -13.35 2.38
C PRO A 18 31.29 -13.53 3.25
N ALA A 19 30.62 -12.43 3.56
CA ALA A 19 29.27 -12.46 4.12
C ALA A 19 28.37 -13.21 3.13
N VAL A 20 28.03 -14.46 3.46
CA VAL A 20 27.01 -15.24 2.77
C VAL A 20 25.68 -14.55 3.04
N VAL A 21 25.26 -13.68 2.13
CA VAL A 21 23.91 -13.12 2.13
C VAL A 21 22.94 -14.28 1.91
N PRO A 22 21.96 -14.51 2.79
CA PRO A 22 20.94 -15.50 2.52
C PRO A 22 20.11 -15.04 1.31
N VAL A 23 20.37 -15.66 0.17
CA VAL A 23 19.48 -15.63 -0.97
C VAL A 23 18.13 -16.16 -0.48
N CYS A 24 17.05 -15.41 -0.68
CA CYS A 24 15.68 -15.89 -0.53
C CYS A 24 15.41 -16.95 -1.62
N GLY A 25 16.01 -18.13 -1.45
CA GLY A 25 15.89 -19.27 -2.33
C GLY A 25 14.68 -20.10 -1.93
N GLY A 26 13.52 -19.78 -2.52
CA GLY A 26 12.41 -20.72 -2.60
C GLY A 26 12.87 -21.96 -3.37
N ARG A 27 13.17 -23.03 -2.65
CA ARG A 27 13.60 -24.31 -3.20
C ARG A 27 12.38 -25.03 -3.78
N ALA A 28 12.06 -24.75 -5.04
CA ALA A 28 11.10 -25.54 -5.81
C ALA A 28 11.76 -26.87 -6.21
N THR A 29 11.46 -27.93 -5.46
CA THR A 29 11.78 -29.30 -5.85
C THR A 29 10.90 -29.68 -7.04
N ILE A 30 11.48 -29.75 -8.24
CA ILE A 30 10.84 -30.34 -9.41
C ILE A 30 10.87 -31.86 -9.22
N ALA A 31 9.75 -32.43 -8.79
CA ALA A 31 9.47 -33.85 -8.91
C ALA A 31 8.32 -34.02 -9.91
N GLY A 32 8.65 -34.58 -11.08
CA GLY A 32 7.68 -34.93 -12.09
C GLY A 32 6.78 -36.08 -11.61
N SER A 33 5.47 -35.87 -11.74
CA SER A 33 4.50 -36.96 -11.83
C SER A 33 3.46 -36.57 -12.87
N HIS A 34 3.34 -37.43 -13.88
CA HIS A 34 2.27 -37.43 -14.87
C HIS A 34 0.97 -37.80 -14.15
N GLU A 35 -0.01 -36.90 -14.14
CA GLU A 35 -1.39 -37.25 -13.77
C GLU A 35 -2.38 -36.56 -14.72
N PRO A 36 -3.34 -37.31 -15.30
CA PRO A 36 -4.22 -36.82 -16.36
C PRO A 36 -5.30 -35.88 -15.82
N THR A 37 -5.55 -34.84 -16.61
CA THR A 37 -6.54 -33.77 -16.39
C THR A 37 -7.97 -34.32 -16.27
N ARG A 38 -8.45 -34.44 -15.03
CA ARG A 38 -9.88 -34.56 -14.72
C ARG A 38 -10.47 -33.16 -14.57
N LYS A 39 -11.35 -32.77 -15.50
CA LYS A 39 -12.20 -31.57 -15.37
C LYS A 39 -13.01 -31.64 -14.08
N PRO A 40 -12.99 -30.61 -13.21
CA PRO A 40 -14.05 -30.45 -12.23
C PRO A 40 -15.26 -29.78 -12.91
N ASP A 41 -16.35 -30.55 -13.03
CA ASP A 41 -17.69 -30.01 -13.22
C ASP A 41 -18.05 -29.15 -12.02
N ILE A 42 -18.09 -27.83 -12.21
CA ILE A 42 -18.58 -26.89 -11.21
C ILE A 42 -20.10 -26.77 -11.40
N HIS A 43 -20.80 -27.80 -10.94
CA HIS A 43 -22.23 -27.76 -10.62
C HIS A 43 -22.37 -27.43 -9.13
N TRP A 44 -22.76 -26.19 -8.80
CA TRP A 44 -23.45 -25.89 -7.53
C TRP A 44 -24.44 -24.73 -7.79
N MET A 45 -25.74 -25.06 -7.85
CA MET A 45 -26.73 -24.84 -6.78
C MET A 45 -26.92 -23.33 -6.52
N ASN A 46 -27.90 -22.65 -7.13
CA ASN A 46 -29.34 -22.90 -7.05
C ASN A 46 -29.80 -23.18 -5.60
N ARG A 47 -29.90 -22.11 -4.80
CA ARG A 47 -30.68 -22.08 -3.56
C ARG A 47 -31.31 -20.70 -3.38
N ALA A 48 -32.58 -20.61 -3.76
CA ALA A 48 -33.51 -19.66 -3.18
C ALA A 48 -33.88 -20.12 -1.76
N PRO A 49 -34.15 -19.17 -0.84
CA PRO A 49 -35.20 -19.36 0.14
C PRO A 49 -36.27 -18.27 0.03
N LEU A 50 -37.49 -18.73 -0.24
CA LEU A 50 -38.73 -18.15 0.27
C LEU A 50 -38.69 -18.15 1.81
N LEU A 51 -39.16 -17.07 2.45
CA LEU A 51 -40.18 -17.09 3.53
C LEU A 51 -40.14 -15.83 4.43
N THR A 52 -41.30 -15.19 4.51
CA THR A 52 -41.99 -14.66 5.70
C THR A 52 -41.41 -13.51 6.52
N GLY A 53 -42.23 -12.46 6.69
CA GLY A 53 -42.17 -11.58 7.86
C GLY A 53 -43.18 -10.44 7.84
N PHE A 54 -44.44 -10.75 8.18
CA PHE A 54 -45.31 -10.01 9.13
C PHE A 54 -45.14 -8.47 9.22
N LEU A 55 -46.10 -7.67 8.74
CA LEU A 55 -47.29 -7.21 9.48
C LEU A 55 -46.97 -6.56 10.85
N GLY A 56 -47.02 -5.23 10.92
CA GLY A 56 -46.88 -4.49 12.16
C GLY A 56 -47.23 -3.01 12.01
N CYS A 57 -48.51 -2.71 12.21
CA CYS A 57 -49.05 -1.36 12.35
C CYS A 57 -48.33 -0.58 13.45
N LEU A 58 -47.99 0.70 13.20
CA LEU A 58 -48.19 1.75 14.21
C LEU A 58 -48.30 3.11 13.52
N TRP A 59 -49.53 3.59 13.43
CA TRP A 59 -49.90 4.95 13.02
C TRP A 59 -50.20 5.78 14.28
N VAL A 60 -49.66 7.00 14.30
CA VAL A 60 -50.10 8.24 14.99
C VAL A 60 -50.24 8.22 16.52
N LEU A 61 -49.48 9.06 17.23
CA LEU A 61 -50.02 10.28 17.85
C LEU A 61 -48.94 11.20 18.41
N ALA A 62 -49.19 12.49 18.19
CA ALA A 62 -48.37 13.65 18.50
C ALA A 62 -48.40 14.03 19.98
N VAL A 63 -47.32 14.65 20.47
CA VAL A 63 -47.39 15.67 21.52
C VAL A 63 -46.37 16.77 21.22
N ALA A 64 -46.88 17.99 21.13
CA ALA A 64 -46.11 19.23 21.08
C ALA A 64 -45.45 19.53 22.43
N ALA A 65 -44.22 20.03 22.42
CA ALA A 65 -43.69 20.83 23.53
C ALA A 65 -42.72 21.88 22.97
N CYS A 66 -43.14 23.14 23.12
CA CYS A 66 -42.31 24.30 22.89
C CYS A 66 -41.19 24.41 23.94
N ASP A 67 -40.12 25.07 23.49
CA ASP A 67 -39.21 25.91 24.25
C ASP A 67 -37.96 25.28 24.92
N ARG A 68 -36.80 25.53 24.30
CA ARG A 68 -35.64 26.19 24.92
C ARG A 68 -34.45 26.27 23.96
N SER A 69 -34.05 27.51 23.65
CA SER A 69 -32.67 27.98 23.43
C SER A 69 -31.67 26.96 22.89
N ALA A 70 -31.57 26.86 21.56
CA ALA A 70 -30.45 26.17 20.93
C ALA A 70 -29.24 27.12 20.83
N PRO A 71 -28.03 26.71 21.28
CA PRO A 71 -26.80 27.42 20.96
C PRO A 71 -26.62 27.43 19.45
N ALA A 72 -25.96 28.47 18.92
CA ALA A 72 -25.60 28.59 17.51
C ALA A 72 -25.00 27.27 17.01
N LYS A 73 -25.84 26.46 16.35
CA LYS A 73 -25.39 25.38 15.49
C LYS A 73 -24.68 26.10 14.36
N LEU A 74 -23.36 26.14 14.44
CA LEU A 74 -22.52 26.15 13.26
C LEU A 74 -23.03 24.98 12.41
N SER A 75 -23.99 25.27 11.53
CA SER A 75 -24.28 24.43 10.39
C SER A 75 -22.95 24.38 9.64
N ALA A 76 -22.18 23.33 9.93
CA ALA A 76 -21.24 22.82 8.98
C ALA A 76 -22.09 22.56 7.73
N GLU A 77 -22.02 23.48 6.78
CA GLU A 77 -22.47 23.24 5.42
C GLU A 77 -21.85 21.91 5.03
N ALA A 78 -22.70 20.88 5.00
CA ALA A 78 -22.32 19.57 4.53
C ALA A 78 -21.87 19.80 3.10
N ARG A 79 -20.54 19.81 2.89
CA ARG A 79 -19.96 19.90 1.56
C ARG A 79 -20.67 18.84 0.72
N PRO A 80 -21.24 19.18 -0.44
CA PRO A 80 -21.90 18.21 -1.28
C PRO A 80 -20.89 17.08 -1.55
N THR A 81 -21.20 15.89 -1.05
CA THR A 81 -20.36 14.72 -1.28
C THR A 81 -20.34 14.50 -2.79
N PRO A 82 -19.16 14.53 -3.45
CA PRO A 82 -19.09 14.30 -4.88
C PRO A 82 -19.60 12.90 -5.19
N THR A 83 -20.81 12.82 -5.75
CA THR A 83 -21.41 11.58 -6.25
C THR A 83 -20.76 11.24 -7.59
N ALA A 84 -19.87 10.24 -7.61
CA ALA A 84 -19.41 9.67 -8.87
C ALA A 84 -20.58 8.92 -9.55
N ALA A 85 -20.92 9.28 -10.79
CA ALA A 85 -22.04 8.69 -11.51
C ALA A 85 -21.69 7.31 -12.10
N SER A 86 -20.39 6.97 -12.17
CA SER A 86 -19.92 5.65 -12.61
C SER A 86 -18.67 5.17 -11.84
N PRO A 87 -18.37 3.85 -11.83
CA PRO A 87 -17.15 3.32 -11.23
C PRO A 87 -15.87 3.93 -11.84
N ALA A 88 -15.85 4.17 -13.15
CA ALA A 88 -14.72 4.84 -13.81
C ALA A 88 -14.53 6.29 -13.33
N GLU A 89 -15.61 7.03 -13.10
CA GLU A 89 -15.53 8.37 -12.51
C GLU A 89 -15.02 8.32 -11.07
N ALA A 90 -15.40 7.30 -10.29
CA ALA A 90 -14.86 7.11 -8.95
C ALA A 90 -13.34 6.84 -8.98
N VAL A 91 -12.85 6.01 -9.90
CA VAL A 91 -11.40 5.81 -10.14
C VAL A 91 -10.72 7.13 -10.50
N ALA A 92 -11.27 7.89 -11.44
CA ALA A 92 -10.69 9.18 -11.83
C ALA A 92 -10.66 10.18 -10.65
N GLY A 93 -11.70 10.17 -9.81
CA GLY A 93 -11.77 10.96 -8.58
C GLY A 93 -10.70 10.57 -7.57
N LEU A 94 -10.50 9.27 -7.33
CA LEU A 94 -9.46 8.75 -6.44
C LEU A 94 -8.07 9.14 -6.94
N GLN A 95 -7.80 8.98 -8.23
CA GLN A 95 -6.53 9.34 -8.84
C GLN A 95 -6.26 10.85 -8.72
N ALA A 96 -7.25 11.69 -9.05
CA ALA A 96 -7.12 13.13 -8.98
C ALA A 96 -6.93 13.63 -7.53
N ALA A 97 -7.62 13.01 -6.57
CA ALA A 97 -7.46 13.32 -5.14
C ALA A 97 -6.06 12.93 -4.65
N TYR A 98 -5.58 11.73 -5.00
CA TYR A 98 -4.27 11.26 -4.58
C TYR A 98 -3.11 12.05 -5.19
N GLN A 99 -3.18 12.42 -6.48
CA GLN A 99 -2.19 13.31 -7.11
C GLN A 99 -2.06 14.66 -6.38
N LYS A 100 -3.15 15.15 -5.77
CA LYS A 100 -3.17 16.38 -4.96
C LYS A 100 -2.88 16.14 -3.49
N ARG A 101 -2.71 14.89 -3.06
CA ARG A 101 -2.62 14.45 -1.65
C ARG A 101 -3.82 14.92 -0.81
N ASP A 102 -5.00 14.96 -1.43
CA ASP A 102 -6.25 15.31 -0.78
C ASP A 102 -6.89 14.07 -0.15
N TYR A 103 -6.37 13.68 1.02
CA TYR A 103 -6.82 12.48 1.71
C TYR A 103 -8.28 12.60 2.20
N GLU A 104 -8.78 13.81 2.46
CA GLU A 104 -10.19 14.03 2.82
C GLU A 104 -11.11 13.59 1.66
N SER A 105 -10.79 14.01 0.44
CA SER A 105 -11.51 13.58 -0.75
C SER A 105 -11.41 12.08 -0.99
N ILE A 106 -10.24 11.46 -0.75
CA ILE A 106 -10.08 10.00 -0.84
C ILE A 106 -11.00 9.28 0.15
N MET A 107 -11.08 9.73 1.41
CA MET A 107 -11.97 9.11 2.40
C MET A 107 -13.43 9.10 1.91
N ASN A 108 -13.88 10.17 1.25
CA ASN A 108 -15.24 10.26 0.74
C ASN A 108 -15.53 9.29 -0.43
N LEU A 109 -14.49 8.82 -1.11
CA LEU A 109 -14.58 7.88 -2.24
C LEU A 109 -14.27 6.42 -1.87
N VAL A 110 -14.00 6.14 -0.59
CA VAL A 110 -13.69 4.80 -0.06
C VAL A 110 -14.81 4.36 0.88
N VAL A 111 -15.13 3.05 0.86
CA VAL A 111 -16.13 2.47 1.77
C VAL A 111 -15.81 2.80 3.24
N PRO A 112 -16.80 3.18 4.08
CA PRO A 112 -16.54 3.69 5.42
C PRO A 112 -15.64 2.83 6.31
N SER A 113 -15.77 1.51 6.21
CA SER A 113 -14.99 0.54 6.99
C SER A 113 -13.50 0.48 6.61
N ARG A 114 -13.10 1.05 5.47
CA ARG A 114 -11.71 1.00 4.95
C ARG A 114 -11.00 2.35 4.97
N ARG A 115 -11.74 3.47 5.08
CA ARG A 115 -11.22 4.85 4.93
C ARG A 115 -9.91 5.12 5.66
N VAL A 116 -9.89 4.87 6.97
CA VAL A 116 -8.72 5.19 7.83
C VAL A 116 -7.51 4.38 7.40
N ALA A 117 -7.66 3.05 7.25
CA ALA A 117 -6.57 2.17 6.86
C ALA A 117 -6.02 2.51 5.47
N THR A 118 -6.89 2.83 4.50
CA THR A 118 -6.48 3.23 3.15
C THR A 118 -5.69 4.54 3.18
N VAL A 119 -6.17 5.56 3.89
CA VAL A 119 -5.45 6.84 3.98
C VAL A 119 -4.11 6.70 4.71
N ASP A 120 -4.08 5.99 5.84
CA ASP A 120 -2.85 5.78 6.59
C ASP A 120 -1.79 5.05 5.76
N PHE A 121 -2.22 4.07 4.96
CA PHE A 121 -1.35 3.37 4.03
C PHE A 121 -0.80 4.29 2.94
N LEU A 122 -1.67 5.05 2.26
CA LEU A 122 -1.26 5.98 1.20
C LEU A 122 -0.31 7.07 1.73
N SER A 123 -0.59 7.60 2.93
CA SER A 123 0.30 8.54 3.61
C SER A 123 1.67 7.92 3.90
N ALA A 124 1.71 6.67 4.39
CA ALA A 124 2.97 5.98 4.66
C ALA A 124 3.78 5.70 3.37
N VAL A 125 3.11 5.41 2.25
CA VAL A 125 3.77 5.30 0.94
C VAL A 125 4.36 6.65 0.51
N ASP A 126 3.61 7.75 0.66
CA ASP A 126 4.09 9.09 0.33
C ASP A 126 5.30 9.50 1.17
N GLU A 127 5.35 9.11 2.45
CA GLU A 127 6.50 9.31 3.33
C GLU A 127 7.74 8.57 2.80
N VAL A 128 7.61 7.30 2.39
CA VAL A 128 8.70 6.50 1.80
C VAL A 128 9.20 7.13 0.51
N LEU A 129 8.29 7.50 -0.40
CA LEU A 129 8.65 8.13 -1.68
C LEU A 129 9.36 9.47 -1.47
N ALA A 130 8.91 10.28 -0.50
CA ALA A 130 9.55 11.53 -0.15
C ALA A 130 10.95 11.33 0.44
N ALA A 131 11.12 10.36 1.34
CA ALA A 131 12.42 10.03 1.93
C ALA A 131 13.40 9.49 0.87
N ASN A 132 12.93 8.61 -0.02
CA ASN A 132 13.72 8.11 -1.14
C ASN A 132 14.16 9.25 -2.08
N SER A 133 13.26 10.20 -2.40
CA SER A 133 13.59 11.36 -3.23
C SER A 133 14.65 12.25 -2.57
N ARG A 134 14.56 12.49 -1.26
CA ARG A 134 15.59 13.24 -0.50
C ARG A 134 16.92 12.53 -0.55
N LEU A 135 16.96 11.23 -0.24
CA LEU A 135 18.17 10.42 -0.28
C LEU A 135 18.86 10.48 -1.64
N ARG A 136 18.12 10.28 -2.73
CA ARG A 136 18.65 10.35 -4.10
C ARG A 136 19.30 11.72 -4.36
N LYS A 137 18.59 12.81 -4.09
CA LYS A 137 19.11 14.17 -4.30
C LYS A 137 20.37 14.44 -3.48
N THR A 138 20.40 14.02 -2.22
CA THR A 138 21.57 14.19 -1.36
C THR A 138 22.75 13.37 -1.87
N ALA A 139 22.55 12.11 -2.25
CA ALA A 139 23.60 11.25 -2.78
C ALA A 139 24.13 11.76 -4.14
N GLU A 140 23.27 12.21 -5.04
CA GLU A 140 23.68 12.82 -6.32
C GLU A 140 24.54 14.06 -6.10
N SER A 141 24.14 14.92 -5.15
CA SER A 141 24.91 16.11 -4.77
C SER A 141 26.26 15.78 -4.14
N MET A 142 26.33 14.76 -3.27
CA MET A 142 27.55 14.42 -2.53
C MET A 142 28.56 13.63 -3.36
N TYR A 143 28.09 12.73 -4.22
CA TYR A 143 28.95 11.84 -5.00
C TYR A 143 29.20 12.32 -6.44
N GLN A 144 28.66 13.48 -6.83
CA GLN A 144 28.86 14.13 -8.14
C GLN A 144 28.54 13.22 -9.34
N GLY A 145 27.50 12.39 -9.21
CA GLY A 145 27.11 11.46 -10.25
C GLY A 145 25.65 11.03 -10.11
N PRO A 146 25.04 10.53 -11.19
CA PRO A 146 23.69 10.02 -11.13
C PRO A 146 23.64 8.80 -10.20
N VAL A 147 22.67 8.81 -9.30
CA VAL A 147 22.34 7.63 -8.50
C VAL A 147 21.68 6.58 -9.40
N SER A 148 22.10 5.32 -9.26
CA SER A 148 21.55 4.22 -10.06
C SER A 148 20.03 4.10 -9.89
N GLU A 149 19.30 3.93 -11.01
CA GLU A 149 17.86 3.67 -10.99
C GLU A 149 17.50 2.37 -10.26
N THR A 150 18.45 1.44 -10.13
CA THR A 150 18.27 0.23 -9.32
C THR A 150 18.00 0.51 -7.84
N TRP A 151 18.24 1.75 -7.37
CA TRP A 151 17.96 2.17 -6.00
C TRP A 151 16.69 3.01 -5.91
N SER A 152 15.99 3.20 -7.03
CA SER A 152 14.69 3.87 -7.04
C SER A 152 13.64 2.93 -6.46
N ILE A 153 13.08 3.31 -5.31
CA ILE A 153 11.86 2.70 -4.78
C ILE A 153 10.62 3.27 -5.51
N GLY A 154 10.82 4.08 -6.57
CA GLY A 154 9.75 4.71 -7.34
C GLY A 154 8.73 3.72 -7.89
N GLU A 155 9.11 2.48 -8.17
CA GLU A 155 8.17 1.45 -8.66
C GLU A 155 6.97 1.20 -7.73
N ILE A 156 7.08 1.51 -6.43
CA ILE A 156 5.92 1.42 -5.53
C ILE A 156 4.79 2.36 -5.96
N GLU A 157 5.11 3.48 -6.60
CA GLU A 157 4.12 4.46 -7.08
C GLU A 157 3.24 3.91 -8.22
N ASN A 158 3.69 2.84 -8.89
CA ASN A 158 2.99 2.20 -10.00
C ASN A 158 2.30 0.89 -9.59
N ASN A 159 2.19 0.58 -8.29
CA ASN A 159 1.59 -0.65 -7.78
C ASN A 159 0.64 -0.38 -6.58
N LEU A 160 -0.19 0.66 -6.69
CA LEU A 160 -1.16 1.12 -5.68
C LEU A 160 -2.63 0.98 -6.15
N GLY A 161 -2.89 0.19 -7.19
CA GLY A 161 -4.20 -0.01 -7.78
C GLY A 161 -4.77 1.29 -8.37
N PRO A 162 -5.96 1.75 -7.94
CA PRO A 162 -6.55 3.02 -8.42
C PRO A 162 -5.71 4.26 -8.11
N PHE A 163 -4.77 4.16 -7.16
CA PHE A 163 -3.91 5.27 -6.73
C PHE A 163 -2.56 5.29 -7.46
N SER A 164 -2.29 4.34 -8.36
CA SER A 164 -1.03 4.32 -9.09
C SER A 164 -0.81 5.61 -9.90
N ALA A 165 0.43 6.08 -9.96
CA ALA A 165 0.81 7.29 -10.67
C ALA A 165 0.40 7.22 -12.15
N ARG A 166 0.51 6.02 -12.74
CA ARG A 166 0.08 5.70 -14.10
C ARG A 166 -0.99 4.63 -14.04
N VAL A 167 -2.24 5.01 -14.28
CA VAL A 167 -3.38 4.08 -14.38
C VAL A 167 -4.06 4.26 -15.71
N LYS A 168 -4.36 3.15 -16.38
CA LYS A 168 -5.22 3.11 -17.56
C LYS A 168 -6.42 2.23 -17.28
N LEU A 169 -7.62 2.79 -17.45
CA LEU A 169 -8.87 2.03 -17.42
C LEU A 169 -8.93 1.10 -18.64
N ILE A 170 -9.07 -0.20 -18.41
CA ILE A 170 -9.22 -1.20 -19.49
C ILE A 170 -10.70 -1.55 -19.70
N GLY A 171 -11.46 -1.69 -18.61
CA GLY A 171 -12.88 -1.98 -18.67
C GLY A 171 -13.53 -1.94 -17.31
N GLN A 172 -14.86 -1.97 -17.30
CA GLN A 172 -15.66 -2.06 -16.09
C GLN A 172 -16.79 -3.05 -16.29
N GLU A 173 -17.09 -3.84 -15.27
CA GLU A 173 -18.21 -4.76 -15.23
C GLU A 173 -19.10 -4.39 -14.05
N MET A 174 -20.39 -4.16 -14.30
CA MET A 174 -21.36 -3.77 -13.27
C MET A 174 -22.30 -4.96 -12.99
N ARG A 175 -22.58 -5.22 -11.72
CA ARG A 175 -23.45 -6.31 -11.22
C ARG A 175 -24.27 -5.81 -10.04
N GLY A 176 -25.48 -5.29 -10.33
CA GLY A 176 -26.34 -4.69 -9.30
C GLY A 176 -25.63 -3.50 -8.65
N ASP A 177 -25.52 -3.52 -7.32
CA ASP A 177 -24.82 -2.49 -6.54
C ASP A 177 -23.30 -2.73 -6.45
N GLY A 178 -22.76 -3.72 -7.15
CA GLY A 178 -21.33 -4.00 -7.23
C GLY A 178 -20.76 -3.67 -8.61
N ALA A 179 -19.48 -3.31 -8.66
CA ALA A 179 -18.74 -3.20 -9.91
C ALA A 179 -17.29 -3.65 -9.74
N VAL A 180 -16.71 -4.17 -10.82
CA VAL A 180 -15.28 -4.48 -10.92
C VAL A 180 -14.70 -3.64 -12.03
N VAL A 181 -13.71 -2.82 -11.70
CA VAL A 181 -12.96 -2.02 -12.66
C VAL A 181 -11.61 -2.67 -12.91
N THR A 182 -11.31 -2.95 -14.17
CA THR A 182 -10.02 -3.50 -14.59
C THR A 182 -9.08 -2.37 -15.00
N LEU A 183 -7.94 -2.29 -14.32
CA LEU A 183 -6.92 -1.25 -14.47
C LEU A 183 -5.62 -1.86 -14.96
N GLN A 184 -4.88 -1.10 -15.77
CA GLN A 184 -3.48 -1.36 -16.08
C GLN A 184 -2.63 -0.32 -15.36
N GLU A 185 -1.69 -0.78 -14.54
CA GLU A 185 -0.79 0.07 -13.76
C GLU A 185 0.56 0.19 -14.48
N GLY A 186 0.96 1.41 -14.82
CA GLY A 186 2.14 1.66 -15.65
C GLY A 186 2.10 0.85 -16.96
N SER A 187 3.16 0.06 -17.18
CA SER A 187 3.26 -0.91 -18.27
C SER A 187 3.17 -2.37 -17.78
N HIS A 188 2.73 -2.59 -16.54
CA HIS A 188 2.75 -3.91 -15.92
C HIS A 188 1.59 -4.80 -16.40
N ILE A 189 1.89 -6.11 -16.47
CA ILE A 189 0.95 -7.22 -16.56
C ILE A 189 1.31 -8.10 -15.37
N PRO A 190 0.37 -8.50 -14.50
CA PRO A 190 -1.08 -8.61 -14.70
C PRO A 190 -1.88 -7.29 -14.57
N LEU A 191 -3.12 -7.32 -15.08
CA LEU A 191 -4.09 -6.24 -14.86
C LEU A 191 -4.62 -6.28 -13.43
N PHE A 192 -4.78 -5.12 -12.81
CA PHE A 192 -5.34 -4.96 -11.49
C PHE A 192 -6.88 -4.92 -11.55
N LYS A 193 -7.57 -5.52 -10.59
CA LYS A 193 -9.03 -5.50 -10.49
C LYS A 193 -9.46 -4.79 -9.21
N ALA A 194 -10.07 -3.62 -9.36
CA ALA A 194 -10.57 -2.82 -8.27
C ALA A 194 -12.07 -3.07 -8.06
N ASN A 195 -12.48 -3.37 -6.83
CA ASN A 195 -13.88 -3.58 -6.47
C ASN A 195 -14.53 -2.27 -6.04
N PHE A 196 -15.77 -2.06 -6.45
CA PHE A 196 -16.58 -0.90 -6.10
C PHE A 196 -17.97 -1.34 -5.65
N VAL A 197 -18.54 -0.58 -4.72
CA VAL A 197 -19.90 -0.77 -4.20
C VAL A 197 -20.67 0.54 -4.33
N HIS A 198 -21.92 0.48 -4.77
CA HIS A 198 -22.83 1.60 -4.83
C HIS A 198 -23.61 1.71 -3.52
N ASP A 199 -23.52 2.86 -2.83
CA ASP A 199 -24.18 3.07 -1.53
C ASP A 199 -25.53 3.82 -1.62
N GLY A 200 -26.02 4.05 -2.84
CA GLY A 200 -27.20 4.85 -3.14
C GLY A 200 -26.88 6.33 -3.42
N ASN A 201 -25.76 6.85 -2.90
CA ASN A 201 -25.28 8.20 -3.17
C ASN A 201 -24.13 8.24 -4.16
N GLY A 202 -23.45 7.13 -4.43
CA GLY A 202 -22.42 7.04 -5.44
C GLY A 202 -21.61 5.74 -5.36
N TRP A 203 -20.62 5.63 -6.24
CA TRP A 203 -19.68 4.52 -6.26
C TRP A 203 -18.53 4.74 -5.28
N LEU A 204 -18.32 3.79 -4.39
CA LEU A 204 -17.25 3.78 -3.39
C LEU A 204 -16.27 2.64 -3.68
N TYR A 205 -14.98 2.91 -3.53
CA TYR A 205 -13.94 1.91 -3.65
C TYR A 205 -13.90 1.00 -2.41
N ASP A 206 -14.06 -0.30 -2.65
CA ASP A 206 -13.90 -1.34 -1.64
C ASP A 206 -12.45 -1.85 -1.67
N ALA A 207 -11.60 -1.11 -0.96
CA ALA A 207 -10.18 -1.41 -0.87
C ALA A 207 -9.96 -2.78 -0.22
N GLU A 208 -8.98 -3.53 -0.75
CA GLU A 208 -8.53 -4.76 -0.11
C GLU A 208 -8.05 -4.47 1.32
N PRO A 209 -8.25 -5.40 2.26
CA PRO A 209 -7.79 -5.22 3.64
C PRO A 209 -6.27 -5.00 3.68
N ILE A 210 -5.86 -3.86 4.23
CA ILE A 210 -4.43 -3.54 4.40
C ILE A 210 -3.96 -4.11 5.75
N PRO A 211 -2.90 -4.94 5.77
CA PRO A 211 -2.30 -5.42 7.00
C PRO A 211 -1.78 -4.25 7.86
N ALA A 212 -2.21 -4.17 9.13
CA ALA A 212 -1.79 -3.09 10.02
C ALA A 212 -0.26 -3.00 10.20
N ALA A 213 0.43 -4.15 10.19
CA ALA A 213 1.89 -4.21 10.27
C ALA A 213 2.60 -3.50 9.11
N MET A 214 1.99 -3.51 7.91
CA MET A 214 2.58 -2.92 6.70
C MET A 214 2.76 -1.41 6.82
N ILE A 215 1.78 -0.71 7.39
CA ILE A 215 1.86 0.74 7.63
C ILE A 215 3.04 1.07 8.54
N GLY A 216 3.23 0.27 9.61
CA GLY A 216 4.37 0.40 10.51
C GLY A 216 5.71 0.16 9.84
N GLU A 217 5.82 -0.88 9.00
CA GLU A 217 7.05 -1.18 8.27
C GLU A 217 7.40 -0.11 7.22
N LEU A 218 6.40 0.45 6.53
CA LEU A 218 6.57 1.56 5.59
C LEU A 218 7.11 2.82 6.30
N ARG A 219 6.51 3.22 7.43
CA ARG A 219 6.99 4.39 8.19
C ARG A 219 8.40 4.20 8.72
N ARG A 220 8.73 3.00 9.20
CA ARG A 220 10.11 2.68 9.59
C ARG A 220 11.05 2.74 8.37
N LEU A 221 10.60 2.33 7.18
CA LEU A 221 11.42 2.38 5.97
C LEU A 221 11.71 3.83 5.59
N ALA A 222 10.70 4.69 5.63
CA ALA A 222 10.87 6.14 5.42
C ALA A 222 11.88 6.73 6.41
N THR A 223 11.77 6.38 7.70
CA THR A 223 12.71 6.83 8.74
C THR A 223 14.14 6.37 8.44
N THR A 224 14.35 5.09 8.10
CA THR A 224 15.66 4.55 7.72
C THR A 224 16.25 5.31 6.52
N LEU A 225 15.45 5.59 5.50
CA LEU A 225 15.91 6.32 4.31
C LEU A 225 16.33 7.75 4.65
N ASP A 226 15.59 8.44 5.53
CA ASP A 226 15.93 9.78 5.99
C ASP A 226 17.22 9.80 6.83
N GLU A 227 17.40 8.82 7.72
CA GLU A 227 18.65 8.69 8.48
C GLU A 227 19.86 8.49 7.56
N VAL A 228 19.71 7.67 6.51
CA VAL A 228 20.77 7.49 5.50
C VAL A 228 21.00 8.78 4.73
N ALA A 229 19.94 9.49 4.34
CA ALA A 229 20.05 10.75 3.63
C ALA A 229 20.83 11.77 4.45
N GLN A 230 20.54 11.87 5.75
CA GLN A 230 21.27 12.72 6.66
C GLN A 230 22.76 12.33 6.73
N LYS A 231 23.06 11.04 6.91
CA LYS A 231 24.45 10.55 7.01
C LYS A 231 25.25 10.78 5.74
N VAL A 232 24.64 10.59 4.57
CA VAL A 232 25.26 10.91 3.28
C VAL A 232 25.53 12.42 3.19
N GLY A 233 24.57 13.26 3.61
CA GLY A 233 24.75 14.72 3.66
C GLY A 233 25.86 15.17 4.64
N GLU A 234 26.12 14.40 5.69
CA GLU A 234 27.24 14.59 6.63
C GLU A 234 28.60 14.13 6.07
N GLY A 235 28.65 13.58 4.85
CA GLY A 235 29.89 13.14 4.20
C GLY A 235 30.18 11.65 4.34
N ALA A 236 29.19 10.81 4.66
CA ALA A 236 29.39 9.37 4.67
C ALA A 236 29.84 8.85 3.29
N ASP A 237 30.81 7.94 3.29
CA ASP A 237 31.34 7.33 2.07
C ASP A 237 30.27 6.48 1.36
N ILE A 238 30.41 6.31 0.05
CA ILE A 238 29.51 5.49 -0.77
C ILE A 238 29.43 4.04 -0.27
N ARG A 239 30.50 3.52 0.35
CA ARG A 239 30.50 2.19 0.97
C ARG A 239 29.54 2.09 2.15
N TYR A 240 29.44 3.14 2.97
CA TYR A 240 28.45 3.20 4.06
C TYR A 240 27.04 3.11 3.49
N TYR A 241 26.77 3.87 2.42
CA TYR A 241 25.48 3.84 1.75
C TYR A 241 25.14 2.43 1.23
N MET A 242 26.07 1.76 0.54
CA MET A 242 25.87 0.39 0.04
C MET A 242 25.60 -0.60 1.18
N ASP A 243 26.39 -0.53 2.24
CA ASP A 243 26.25 -1.40 3.40
C ASP A 243 24.86 -1.25 4.05
N ILE A 244 24.42 -0.02 4.31
CA ILE A 244 23.10 0.23 4.89
C ILE A 244 21.99 -0.22 3.95
N PHE A 245 22.14 -0.04 2.64
CA PHE A 245 21.14 -0.49 1.69
C PHE A 245 20.91 -2.00 1.78
N PHE A 246 21.97 -2.81 1.73
CA PHE A 246 21.86 -4.26 1.76
C PHE A 246 21.53 -4.83 3.15
N THR A 247 21.98 -4.16 4.23
CA THR A 247 21.80 -4.67 5.59
C THR A 247 20.52 -4.18 6.27
N LYS A 248 19.96 -3.03 5.85
CA LYS A 248 18.76 -2.45 6.46
C LYS A 248 17.63 -2.24 5.47
N VAL A 249 17.87 -1.48 4.39
CA VAL A 249 16.81 -1.04 3.46
C VAL A 249 16.19 -2.21 2.72
N ALA A 250 17.00 -3.04 2.04
CA ALA A 250 16.50 -4.17 1.26
C ALA A 250 15.77 -5.21 2.13
N PRO A 251 16.28 -5.66 3.30
CA PRO A 251 15.52 -6.53 4.20
C PRO A 251 14.19 -5.93 4.68
N GLN A 252 14.13 -4.61 4.84
CA GLN A 252 12.91 -3.92 5.25
C GLN A 252 11.90 -3.80 4.10
N MET A 253 12.35 -3.54 2.87
CA MET A 253 11.52 -3.63 1.67
C MET A 253 10.95 -5.05 1.52
N CYS A 254 11.77 -6.09 1.70
CA CYS A 254 11.29 -7.47 1.70
C CYS A 254 10.19 -7.69 2.74
N ARG A 255 10.35 -7.17 3.96
CA ARG A 255 9.31 -7.26 5.01
C ARG A 255 7.99 -6.60 4.61
N VAL A 256 8.04 -5.40 4.01
CA VAL A 256 6.85 -4.71 3.48
C VAL A 256 6.16 -5.58 2.42
N LEU A 257 6.94 -6.15 1.49
CA LEU A 257 6.41 -7.02 0.44
C LEU A 257 5.82 -8.32 1.00
N THR A 258 6.46 -8.96 1.97
CA THR A 258 5.98 -10.22 2.57
C THR A 258 4.82 -10.03 3.54
N ALA A 259 4.64 -8.82 4.10
CA ALA A 259 3.49 -8.53 4.97
C ALA A 259 2.14 -8.64 4.25
N THR A 260 2.17 -8.62 2.90
CA THR A 260 1.00 -8.85 2.04
C THR A 260 0.54 -10.31 1.99
N ASP A 261 1.35 -11.28 2.43
CA ASP A 261 1.03 -12.69 2.27
C ASP A 261 0.01 -13.16 3.34
N PRO A 262 -1.24 -13.48 2.97
CA PRO A 262 -2.27 -13.90 3.92
C PRO A 262 -1.93 -15.23 4.62
N VAL A 263 -1.04 -16.05 4.03
CA VAL A 263 -0.60 -17.32 4.62
C VAL A 263 0.24 -17.10 5.88
N VAL A 264 0.93 -15.97 5.98
CA VAL A 264 1.78 -15.63 7.14
C VAL A 264 0.92 -15.15 8.32
N GLN A 265 -0.23 -14.52 8.06
CA GLN A 265 -1.09 -13.97 9.11
C GLN A 265 -1.91 -15.04 9.84
N THR A 266 -2.34 -16.10 9.16
CA THR A 266 -3.07 -17.21 9.79
C THR A 266 -2.20 -18.01 10.76
N ALA A 267 -0.87 -18.01 10.57
CA ALA A 267 0.06 -18.71 11.46
C ALA A 267 0.36 -17.98 12.78
N GLN A 268 -0.05 -16.71 12.92
CA GLN A 268 0.24 -15.89 14.10
C GLN A 268 -0.95 -15.65 15.04
N THR A 269 -2.15 -16.13 14.70
CA THR A 269 -3.28 -16.11 15.64
C THR A 269 -3.02 -17.17 16.70
N PRO A 270 -2.83 -16.82 17.98
CA PRO A 270 -2.75 -17.80 19.05
C PRO A 270 -4.02 -18.63 19.03
N ASP A 271 -3.89 -19.96 19.02
CA ASP A 271 -5.03 -20.85 19.13
C ASP A 271 -5.57 -20.73 20.57
N ASP A 272 -6.53 -19.83 20.76
CA ASP A 272 -7.24 -19.63 22.03
C ASP A 272 -8.05 -20.87 22.48
N ASN A 273 -7.97 -21.99 21.74
CA ASN A 273 -8.54 -23.28 22.10
C ASN A 273 -7.52 -24.30 22.63
N GLN A 274 -6.33 -23.90 23.11
CA GLN A 274 -5.51 -24.80 23.92
C GLN A 274 -6.03 -24.81 25.39
N PRO A 275 -6.62 -25.93 25.86
CA PRO A 275 -7.23 -26.05 27.18
C PRO A 275 -6.21 -26.08 28.33
#